data_AF-A0A934DS20-F1
#
_entry.id   AF-A0A934DS20-F1
#
_cell.length_a   1.000
_cell.length_b   1.000
_cell.length_c   1.000
_cell.angle_alpha   90.00
_cell.angle_beta   90.00
_cell.angle_gamma   90.00
#
_symmetry.space_group_name_H-M   'P 1'
#
loop_
_entity.id
_entity.type
_entity.pdbx_description
1 polymer ?
#
loop_
_entity_poly.entity_id
_entity_poly.type
_entity_poly.pdbx_seq_one_letter_code
_entity_poly.pdbx_strand_id
1 'polypeptide(L)'
;MNISAIVEQARAMARQFVAKGHESVRLPAFDYEDWRQIYQRPSQGSSVNEFRQQAKTSFYLMHFLREMGVEVLPVPVKASQFLPWAEKSGHGLAGGHDLAHAVGEYVNDPATPVTACRHSDLMAGLLLGQGPALATVTIFGENSEQPEVMSVVIHRPDGQVLESLQILAVDHTPQEAWDQAVEFLDRFRPGKVFQDHTIRYPQYCPDCNALLVNVASAADIEAAARQ
;
A
#
# COMPACT_ATOMS: atom_id res chain seq x y z
N MET A 1 17.44 5.37 3.99
CA MET A 1 16.32 4.90 4.84
C MET A 1 16.69 3.52 5.36
N ASN A 2 16.49 3.22 6.64
CA ASN A 2 16.81 1.89 7.21
C ASN A 2 15.54 1.03 7.19
N ILE A 3 15.43 0.12 6.21
CA ILE A 3 14.24 -0.72 6.01
C ILE A 3 14.04 -1.69 7.18
N SER A 4 15.11 -2.34 7.64
CA SER A 4 15.03 -3.28 8.75
C SER A 4 14.44 -2.64 10.00
N ALA A 5 14.87 -1.41 10.34
CA ALA A 5 14.32 -0.67 11.47
C ALA A 5 12.82 -0.35 11.30
N ILE A 6 12.37 -0.01 10.09
CA ILE A 6 10.95 0.24 9.80
C ILE A 6 10.13 -1.04 9.99
N VAL A 7 10.60 -2.16 9.46
CA VAL A 7 9.93 -3.46 9.58
C VAL A 7 9.86 -3.89 11.05
N GLU A 8 10.97 -3.81 11.78
CA GLU A 8 11.01 -4.16 13.21
C GLU A 8 10.05 -3.29 14.03
N GLN A 9 10.03 -1.97 13.78
CA GLN A 9 9.14 -1.04 14.45
C GLN A 9 7.66 -1.36 14.15
N ALA A 10 7.32 -1.58 12.87
CA ALA A 10 5.97 -1.91 12.44
C ALA A 10 5.49 -3.25 13.05
N ARG A 11 6.35 -4.27 13.05
CA ARG A 11 6.05 -5.59 13.63
C ARG A 11 5.87 -5.50 15.15
N ALA A 12 6.73 -4.74 15.84
CA ALA A 12 6.59 -4.51 17.28
C ALA A 12 5.27 -3.79 17.61
N MET A 13 4.90 -2.79 16.82
CA MET A 13 3.65 -2.07 16.98
C MET A 13 2.42 -2.96 16.74
N ALA A 14 2.43 -3.79 15.68
CA ALA A 14 1.36 -4.76 15.42
C ALA A 14 1.16 -5.71 16.61
N ARG A 15 2.25 -6.24 17.18
CA ARG A 15 2.20 -7.10 18.38
C ARG A 15 1.59 -6.38 19.58
N GLN A 16 1.84 -5.08 19.74
CA GLN A 16 1.22 -4.30 20.83
C GLN A 16 -0.29 -4.13 20.65
N PHE A 17 -0.79 -3.95 19.42
CA PHE A 17 -2.22 -3.92 19.14
C PHE A 17 -2.89 -5.26 19.49
N VAL A 18 -2.30 -6.37 19.04
CA VAL A 18 -2.81 -7.71 19.34
C VAL A 18 -2.76 -8.01 20.84
N ALA A 19 -1.67 -7.65 21.52
CA ALA A 19 -1.54 -7.85 22.97
C ALA A 19 -2.57 -7.06 23.80
N LYS A 20 -3.09 -5.95 23.25
CA LYS A 20 -4.18 -5.17 23.84
C LYS A 20 -5.58 -5.69 23.48
N GLY A 21 -5.67 -6.77 22.71
CA GLY A 21 -6.93 -7.41 22.33
C GLY A 21 -7.69 -6.71 21.21
N HIS A 22 -7.01 -5.93 20.36
CA HIS A 22 -7.67 -5.31 19.20
C HIS A 22 -7.94 -6.35 18.11
N GLU A 23 -9.22 -6.55 17.78
CA GLU A 23 -9.67 -7.37 16.64
C GLU A 23 -9.76 -6.55 15.35
N SER A 24 -9.95 -5.24 15.47
CA SER A 24 -9.93 -4.29 14.36
C SER A 24 -9.19 -3.01 14.74
N VAL A 25 -8.52 -2.40 13.75
CA VAL A 25 -7.73 -1.17 13.93
C VAL A 25 -7.99 -0.22 12.77
N ARG A 26 -8.30 1.03 13.10
CA ARG A 26 -8.44 2.13 12.15
C ARG A 26 -7.10 2.87 12.04
N LEU A 27 -6.55 2.97 10.83
CA LEU A 27 -5.22 3.55 10.60
C LEU A 27 -5.27 4.73 9.62
N PRO A 28 -4.51 5.80 9.87
CA PRO A 28 -4.47 6.94 8.96
C PRO A 28 -3.76 6.58 7.65
N ALA A 29 -4.36 7.00 6.54
CA ALA A 29 -3.75 7.04 5.21
C ALA A 29 -3.64 8.50 4.77
N PHE A 30 -2.50 8.88 4.19
CA PHE A 30 -2.25 10.25 3.76
C PHE A 30 -1.78 10.29 2.30
N ASP A 31 -2.26 11.29 1.56
CA ASP A 31 -1.52 11.83 0.43
C ASP A 31 -0.35 12.70 0.94
N TYR A 32 0.68 12.88 0.10
CA TYR A 32 1.82 13.73 0.45
C TYR A 32 1.42 15.17 0.75
N GLU A 33 0.52 15.78 -0.04
CA GLU A 33 0.16 17.18 0.15
C GLU A 33 -0.69 17.39 1.41
N ASP A 34 -1.63 16.48 1.67
CA ASP A 34 -2.42 16.49 2.90
C ASP A 34 -1.53 16.29 4.13
N TRP A 35 -0.63 15.30 4.08
CA TRP A 35 0.36 15.07 5.13
C TRP A 35 1.21 16.32 5.38
N ARG A 36 1.75 16.90 4.30
CA ARG A 36 2.61 18.07 4.38
C ARG A 36 1.89 19.25 5.04
N GLN A 37 0.63 19.49 4.66
CA GLN A 37 -0.17 20.57 5.22
C GLN A 37 -0.47 20.34 6.71
N ILE A 38 -0.86 19.12 7.08
CA ILE A 38 -1.21 18.75 8.46
C ILE A 38 0.02 18.82 9.38
N TYR A 39 1.15 18.29 8.93
CA TYR A 39 2.41 18.28 9.69
C TYR A 39 3.26 19.54 9.48
N GLN A 40 2.74 20.55 8.77
CA GLN A 40 3.38 21.84 8.51
C GLN A 40 4.80 21.70 7.93
N ARG A 41 4.97 20.78 6.98
CA ARG A 41 6.27 20.46 6.37
C ARG A 41 6.52 21.29 5.11
N PRO A 42 7.79 21.58 4.77
CA PRO A 42 8.11 22.21 3.48
C PRO A 42 7.82 21.24 2.33
N SER A 43 7.55 21.77 1.13
CA SER A 43 7.19 20.96 -0.06
C SER A 43 8.36 20.21 -0.70
N GLN A 44 9.59 20.53 -0.32
CA GLN A 44 10.80 19.97 -0.91
C GLN A 44 11.79 19.52 0.17
N GLY A 45 12.83 18.79 -0.25
CA GLY A 45 13.92 18.38 0.62
C GLY A 45 13.57 17.15 1.45
N SER A 46 13.84 17.19 2.77
CA SER A 46 13.69 16.03 3.65
C SER A 46 12.26 15.55 3.81
N SER A 47 11.26 16.42 3.61
CA SER A 47 9.83 16.10 3.77
C SER A 47 9.38 14.91 2.91
N VAL A 48 9.89 14.80 1.68
CA VAL A 48 9.54 13.67 0.79
C VAL A 48 10.02 12.35 1.39
N ASN A 49 11.25 12.33 1.92
CA ASN A 49 11.81 11.13 2.54
C ASN A 49 11.11 10.79 3.86
N GLU A 50 10.74 11.80 4.66
CA GLU A 50 9.95 11.63 5.88
C GLU A 50 8.57 11.03 5.58
N PHE A 51 7.86 11.57 4.59
CA PHE A 51 6.58 11.01 4.14
C PHE A 51 6.72 9.58 3.63
N ARG A 52 7.73 9.31 2.80
CA ARG A 52 8.00 7.96 2.28
C ARG A 52 8.28 6.96 3.40
N GLN A 53 9.04 7.36 4.42
CA GLN A 53 9.27 6.55 5.60
C GLN A 53 7.96 6.29 6.35
N GLN A 54 7.11 7.30 6.55
CA GLN A 54 5.82 7.13 7.20
C GLN A 54 4.88 6.20 6.40
N ALA A 55 4.72 6.42 5.10
CA ALA A 55 3.88 5.59 4.23
C ALA A 55 4.34 4.12 4.25
N LYS A 56 5.66 3.90 4.23
CA LYS A 56 6.26 2.56 4.33
C LYS A 56 6.01 1.92 5.70
N THR A 57 6.21 2.65 6.80
CA THR A 57 5.89 2.16 8.15
C THR A 57 4.43 1.76 8.25
N SER A 58 3.51 2.60 7.74
CA SER A 58 2.09 2.29 7.71
C SER A 58 1.81 1.04 6.86
N PHE A 59 2.43 0.89 5.69
CA PHE A 59 2.26 -0.29 4.83
C PHE A 59 2.64 -1.59 5.56
N TYR A 60 3.84 -1.65 6.15
CA TYR A 60 4.28 -2.83 6.91
C TYR A 60 3.43 -3.07 8.17
N LEU A 61 2.98 -2.03 8.87
CA LEU A 61 2.10 -2.18 10.02
C LEU A 61 0.78 -2.84 9.61
N MET A 62 0.17 -2.35 8.53
CA MET A 62 -1.07 -2.92 7.99
C MET A 62 -0.88 -4.38 7.56
N HIS A 63 0.25 -4.71 6.94
CA HIS A 63 0.62 -6.09 6.59
C HIS A 63 0.67 -6.99 7.84
N PHE A 64 1.47 -6.64 8.84
CA PHE A 64 1.63 -7.48 10.04
C PHE A 64 0.35 -7.58 10.87
N LEU A 65 -0.47 -6.52 10.93
CA LEU A 65 -1.78 -6.60 11.59
C LEU A 65 -2.68 -7.63 10.89
N ARG A 66 -2.76 -7.60 9.56
CA ARG A 66 -3.56 -8.55 8.78
C ARG A 66 -3.05 -9.98 8.92
N GLU A 67 -1.74 -10.17 8.90
CA GLU A 67 -1.10 -11.48 9.13
C GLU A 67 -1.48 -12.05 10.51
N MET A 68 -1.59 -11.18 11.52
CA MET A 68 -2.03 -11.54 12.88
C MET A 68 -3.55 -11.63 13.04
N GLY A 69 -4.32 -11.58 11.94
CA GLY A 69 -5.78 -11.72 11.95
C GLY A 69 -6.54 -10.48 12.40
N VAL A 70 -5.89 -9.31 12.46
CA VAL A 70 -6.54 -8.04 12.80
C VAL A 70 -7.15 -7.42 11.55
N GLU A 71 -8.41 -7.02 11.64
CA GLU A 71 -9.07 -6.24 10.57
C GLU A 71 -8.46 -4.82 10.52
N VAL A 72 -7.90 -4.46 9.37
CA VAL A 72 -7.31 -3.14 9.15
C VAL A 72 -8.24 -2.27 8.33
N LEU A 73 -8.63 -1.13 8.89
CA LEU A 73 -9.56 -0.16 8.32
C LEU A 73 -8.82 1.15 8.02
N PRO A 74 -8.31 1.36 6.79
CA PRO A 74 -7.62 2.60 6.44
C PRO A 74 -8.60 3.77 6.42
N VAL A 75 -8.19 4.92 6.95
CA VAL A 75 -8.97 6.15 6.99
C VAL A 75 -8.18 7.26 6.28
N PRO A 76 -8.65 7.75 5.12
CA PRO A 76 -8.01 8.88 4.44
C PRO A 76 -8.07 10.13 5.32
N VAL A 77 -6.92 10.73 5.61
CA VAL A 77 -6.83 11.96 6.41
C VAL A 77 -6.52 13.13 5.48
N LYS A 78 -7.58 13.79 5.02
CA LYS A 78 -7.49 14.97 4.16
C LYS A 78 -7.33 16.23 5.00
N ALA A 79 -6.40 17.11 4.65
CA ALA A 79 -6.15 18.34 5.40
C ALA A 79 -7.39 19.24 5.43
N SER A 80 -8.16 19.26 4.34
CA SER A 80 -9.42 19.98 4.21
C SER A 80 -10.53 19.50 5.15
N GLN A 81 -10.42 18.30 5.72
CA GLN A 81 -11.40 17.71 6.64
C GLN A 81 -10.86 17.66 8.06
N PHE A 82 -9.62 17.22 8.22
CA PHE A 82 -8.95 17.06 9.50
C PHE A 82 -8.73 18.39 10.23
N LEU A 83 -8.24 19.43 9.53
CA LEU A 83 -7.91 20.70 10.18
C LEU A 83 -9.16 21.41 10.75
N PRO A 84 -10.29 21.52 10.02
CA PRO A 84 -11.54 22.03 10.60
C PRO A 84 -12.10 21.16 11.73
N TRP A 85 -11.97 19.82 11.63
CA TRP A 85 -12.38 18.91 12.70
C TRP A 85 -11.56 19.14 13.98
N ALA A 86 -10.25 19.31 13.86
CA ALA A 86 -9.35 19.52 14.99
C ALA A 86 -9.61 20.88 15.66
N GLU A 87 -9.83 21.93 14.87
CA GLU A 87 -10.18 23.26 15.37
C GLU A 87 -11.51 23.23 16.13
N LYS A 88 -12.56 22.63 15.54
CA LYS A 88 -13.89 22.53 16.16
C LYS A 88 -13.86 21.72 17.47
N SER A 89 -13.01 20.70 17.54
CA SER A 89 -12.90 19.81 18.70
C SER A 89 -11.90 20.31 19.76
N GLY A 90 -11.18 21.40 19.49
CA GLY A 90 -10.25 22.02 20.42
C GLY A 90 -8.90 21.29 20.56
N HIS A 91 -8.50 20.48 19.58
CA HIS A 91 -7.21 19.79 19.61
C HIS A 91 -6.04 20.73 19.30
N GLY A 92 -4.98 20.65 20.11
CA GLY A 92 -3.71 21.32 19.82
C GLY A 92 -2.95 20.61 18.71
N LEU A 93 -2.48 21.38 17.71
CA LEU A 93 -1.68 20.85 16.59
C LEU A 93 -0.23 21.39 16.58
N ALA A 94 0.16 22.16 17.61
CA ALA A 94 1.44 22.86 17.65
C ALA A 94 2.64 21.92 17.94
N GLY A 95 2.39 20.78 18.57
CA GLY A 95 3.40 19.77 18.91
C GLY A 95 3.17 18.46 18.17
N GLY A 96 4.26 17.75 17.84
CA GLY A 96 4.17 16.46 17.15
C GLY A 96 3.44 15.37 17.94
N HIS A 97 3.51 15.42 19.28
CA HIS A 97 2.77 14.51 20.16
C HIS A 97 1.27 14.78 20.11
N ASP A 98 0.85 16.04 20.33
CA ASP A 98 -0.57 16.42 20.30
C ASP A 98 -1.19 16.19 18.91
N LEU A 99 -0.43 16.46 17.85
CA LEU A 99 -0.84 16.17 16.48
C LEU A 99 -1.06 14.67 16.26
N ALA A 100 -0.17 13.81 16.74
CA ALA A 100 -0.34 12.37 16.63
C ALA A 100 -1.59 11.87 17.39
N HIS A 101 -1.86 12.44 18.57
CA HIS A 101 -3.10 12.19 19.31
C HIS A 101 -4.34 12.65 18.54
N ALA A 102 -4.34 13.87 18.00
CA ALA A 102 -5.43 14.40 17.21
C ALA A 102 -5.72 13.57 15.95
N VAL A 103 -4.69 13.14 15.23
CA VAL A 103 -4.84 12.21 14.09
C VAL A 103 -5.44 10.88 14.56
N GLY A 104 -4.95 10.34 15.67
CA GLY A 104 -5.47 9.12 16.28
C GLY A 104 -6.95 9.22 16.65
N GLU A 105 -7.37 10.33 17.23
CA GLU A 105 -8.78 10.58 17.57
C GLU A 105 -9.64 10.77 16.31
N TYR A 106 -9.17 11.53 15.32
CA TYR A 106 -9.87 11.73 14.04
C TYR A 106 -10.15 10.42 13.31
N VAL A 107 -9.15 9.54 13.22
CA VAL A 107 -9.34 8.26 12.52
C VAL A 107 -10.24 7.31 13.28
N ASN A 108 -10.31 7.42 14.61
CA ASN A 108 -11.19 6.58 15.45
C ASN A 108 -12.59 7.16 15.65
N ASP A 109 -12.83 8.41 15.22
CA ASP A 109 -14.17 8.99 15.18
C ASP A 109 -15.07 8.14 14.24
N PRO A 110 -16.18 7.55 14.75
CA PRO A 110 -17.09 6.75 13.94
C PRO A 110 -17.74 7.53 12.78
N ALA A 111 -17.82 8.86 12.88
CA ALA A 111 -18.34 9.71 11.82
C ALA A 111 -17.35 9.86 10.65
N THR A 112 -16.06 9.60 10.87
CA THR A 112 -15.06 9.61 9.81
C THR A 112 -15.18 8.31 9.01
N PRO A 113 -15.42 8.38 7.69
CA PRO A 113 -15.55 7.17 6.88
C PRO A 113 -14.20 6.47 6.70
N VAL A 114 -14.23 5.14 6.69
CA VAL A 114 -13.11 4.33 6.20
C VAL A 114 -12.99 4.48 4.68
N THR A 115 -11.83 4.14 4.13
CA THR A 115 -11.58 4.17 2.70
C THR A 115 -12.57 3.28 1.93
N ALA A 116 -13.05 3.77 0.79
CA ALA A 116 -13.84 2.99 -0.16
C ALA A 116 -12.99 2.42 -1.31
N CYS A 117 -11.66 2.55 -1.21
CA CYS A 117 -10.76 2.21 -2.30
C CYS A 117 -10.83 0.72 -2.64
N ARG A 118 -10.88 0.42 -3.95
CA ARG A 118 -10.82 -0.94 -4.50
C ARG A 118 -9.72 -0.98 -5.56
N HIS A 119 -8.63 -1.68 -5.25
CA HIS A 119 -7.48 -1.81 -6.14
C HIS A 119 -7.50 -3.09 -6.98
N SER A 120 -8.39 -4.02 -6.68
CA SER A 120 -8.72 -5.17 -7.51
C SER A 120 -10.24 -5.32 -7.58
N ASP A 121 -10.73 -5.74 -8.75
CA ASP A 121 -12.14 -6.09 -8.92
C ASP A 121 -12.28 -7.28 -9.86
N LEU A 122 -12.09 -8.47 -9.28
CA LEU A 122 -12.18 -9.74 -10.01
C LEU A 122 -13.56 -9.91 -10.68
N MET A 123 -14.64 -9.53 -9.99
CA MET A 123 -16.00 -9.73 -10.49
C MET A 123 -16.35 -8.76 -11.62
N ALA A 124 -16.08 -7.46 -11.47
CA ALA A 124 -16.33 -6.50 -12.54
C ALA A 124 -15.42 -6.80 -13.75
N GLY A 125 -14.17 -7.16 -13.51
CA GLY A 125 -13.22 -7.43 -14.57
C GLY A 125 -13.44 -8.74 -15.32
N LEU A 126 -14.07 -9.76 -14.71
CA LEU A 126 -14.53 -10.96 -15.42
C LEU A 126 -15.75 -10.70 -16.32
N LEU A 127 -16.65 -9.80 -15.91
CA LEU A 127 -17.92 -9.54 -16.61
C LEU A 127 -17.80 -8.51 -17.75
N LEU A 128 -16.85 -7.56 -17.66
CA LEU A 128 -16.77 -6.40 -18.56
C LEU A 128 -15.53 -6.39 -19.47
N GLY A 129 -14.56 -7.28 -19.26
CA GLY A 129 -13.28 -7.24 -19.96
C GLY A 129 -13.28 -7.87 -21.36
N GLN A 130 -12.57 -7.24 -22.30
CA GLN A 130 -12.24 -7.82 -23.61
C GLN A 130 -10.83 -8.44 -23.59
N GLY A 131 -10.68 -9.67 -24.11
CA GLY A 131 -9.40 -10.37 -24.26
C GLY A 131 -8.99 -11.25 -23.06
N PRO A 132 -7.97 -12.11 -23.22
CA PRO A 132 -7.50 -12.99 -22.14
C PRO A 132 -6.86 -12.17 -21.01
N ALA A 133 -6.91 -12.70 -19.79
CA ALA A 133 -6.17 -12.11 -18.68
C ALA A 133 -4.66 -12.20 -18.95
N LEU A 134 -3.94 -11.14 -18.60
CA LEU A 134 -2.49 -11.04 -18.64
C LEU A 134 -1.96 -11.03 -17.20
N ALA A 135 -0.67 -11.26 -17.04
CA ALA A 135 0.00 -11.09 -15.76
C ALA A 135 1.23 -10.20 -15.87
N THR A 136 1.50 -9.42 -14.83
CA THR A 136 2.75 -8.67 -14.69
C THR A 136 3.40 -8.99 -13.35
N VAL A 137 4.69 -9.38 -13.39
CA VAL A 137 5.54 -9.56 -12.21
C VAL A 137 6.42 -8.33 -12.07
N THR A 138 6.46 -7.71 -10.89
CA THR A 138 7.25 -6.50 -10.61
C THR A 138 7.95 -6.64 -9.27
N ILE A 139 9.22 -6.23 -9.21
CA ILE A 139 9.98 -6.16 -7.96
C ILE A 139 10.05 -4.70 -7.52
N PHE A 140 9.66 -4.43 -6.29
CA PHE A 140 9.74 -3.12 -5.66
C PHE A 140 10.85 -3.07 -4.62
N GLY A 141 11.52 -1.92 -4.52
CA GLY A 141 12.56 -1.65 -3.53
C GLY A 141 13.08 -0.21 -3.59
N GLU A 142 13.70 0.26 -2.50
CA GLU A 142 14.36 1.58 -2.47
C GLU A 142 15.57 1.69 -3.40
N ASN A 143 16.19 0.57 -3.74
CA ASN A 143 17.30 0.53 -4.69
C ASN A 143 17.41 -0.87 -5.26
N SER A 144 18.24 -1.01 -6.30
CA SER A 144 18.42 -2.27 -7.01
C SER A 144 19.06 -3.39 -6.18
N GLU A 145 19.66 -3.08 -5.05
CA GLU A 145 20.35 -4.04 -4.18
C GLU A 145 19.45 -4.54 -3.04
N GLN A 146 18.30 -3.91 -2.82
CA GLN A 146 17.41 -4.19 -1.69
C GLN A 146 15.96 -4.34 -2.18
N PRO A 147 15.62 -5.49 -2.82
CA PRO A 147 14.24 -5.80 -3.13
C PRO A 147 13.43 -5.98 -1.83
N GLU A 148 12.22 -5.42 -1.81
CA GLU A 148 11.33 -5.41 -0.64
C GLU A 148 10.05 -6.21 -0.89
N VAL A 149 9.47 -6.10 -2.08
CA VAL A 149 8.21 -6.76 -2.43
C VAL A 149 8.26 -7.29 -3.86
N MET A 150 7.91 -8.55 -4.05
CA MET A 150 7.52 -9.08 -5.36
C MET A 150 6.00 -8.97 -5.50
N SER A 151 5.53 -8.28 -6.52
CA SER A 151 4.12 -8.18 -6.87
C SER A 151 3.83 -8.99 -8.12
N VAL A 152 2.78 -9.80 -8.09
CA VAL A 152 2.23 -10.49 -9.26
C VAL A 152 0.81 -10.01 -9.46
N VAL A 153 0.53 -9.40 -10.62
CA VAL A 153 -0.76 -8.77 -10.89
C VAL A 153 -1.40 -9.47 -12.07
N ILE A 154 -2.63 -9.95 -11.90
CA ILE A 154 -3.48 -10.38 -13.01
C ILE A 154 -4.28 -9.17 -13.46
N HIS A 155 -4.17 -8.81 -14.74
CA HIS A 155 -4.80 -7.63 -15.28
C HIS A 155 -5.31 -7.84 -16.72
N ARG A 156 -6.11 -6.89 -17.19
CA ARG A 156 -6.58 -6.82 -18.56
C ARG A 156 -5.62 -5.99 -19.43
N PRO A 157 -5.72 -6.10 -20.77
CA PRO A 157 -4.91 -5.28 -21.68
C PRO A 157 -5.14 -3.76 -21.54
N ASP A 158 -6.31 -3.34 -21.04
CA ASP A 158 -6.64 -1.94 -20.74
C ASP A 158 -6.08 -1.45 -19.40
N GLY A 159 -5.38 -2.30 -18.66
CA GLY A 159 -4.77 -1.99 -17.36
C GLY A 159 -5.67 -2.26 -16.15
N GLN A 160 -6.92 -2.72 -16.33
CA GLN A 160 -7.77 -3.07 -15.19
C GLN A 160 -7.18 -4.24 -14.39
N VAL A 161 -6.94 -4.03 -13.10
CA VAL A 161 -6.44 -5.07 -12.18
C VAL A 161 -7.59 -5.98 -11.74
N LEU A 162 -7.42 -7.28 -12.00
CA LEU A 162 -8.37 -8.32 -11.62
C LEU A 162 -8.05 -8.89 -10.24
N GLU A 163 -6.78 -9.20 -10.01
CA GLU A 163 -6.27 -9.73 -8.74
C GLU A 163 -4.79 -9.41 -8.60
N SER A 164 -4.29 -9.33 -7.37
CA SER A 164 -2.86 -9.15 -7.11
C SER A 164 -2.39 -9.95 -5.92
N LEU A 165 -1.19 -10.52 -6.03
CA LEU A 165 -0.43 -11.10 -4.94
C LEU A 165 0.78 -10.22 -4.63
N GLN A 166 0.98 -9.89 -3.36
CA GLN A 166 2.15 -9.16 -2.87
C GLN A 166 2.91 -10.07 -1.91
N ILE A 167 4.19 -10.32 -2.21
CA ILE A 167 5.06 -11.21 -1.45
C ILE A 167 6.21 -10.38 -0.90
N LEU A 168 6.28 -10.24 0.42
CA LEU A 168 7.26 -9.38 1.06
C LEU A 168 8.55 -10.16 1.35
N ALA A 169 9.70 -9.57 1.00
CA ALA A 169 11.02 -10.16 1.20
C ALA A 169 11.39 -10.36 2.68
N VAL A 170 10.68 -9.69 3.59
CA VAL A 170 10.89 -9.86 5.04
C VAL A 170 10.32 -11.18 5.57
N ASP A 171 9.36 -11.77 4.87
CA ASP A 171 8.69 -13.01 5.29
C ASP A 171 9.14 -14.21 4.47
N HIS A 172 9.81 -13.99 3.33
CA HIS A 172 10.13 -15.03 2.36
C HIS A 172 11.52 -14.87 1.74
N THR A 173 12.18 -15.99 1.51
CA THR A 173 13.34 -16.08 0.63
C THR A 173 12.94 -15.86 -0.84
N PRO A 174 13.90 -15.52 -1.73
CA PRO A 174 13.61 -15.37 -3.15
C PRO A 174 12.98 -16.62 -3.79
N GLN A 175 13.38 -17.82 -3.36
CA GLN A 175 12.82 -19.06 -3.88
C GLN A 175 11.36 -19.25 -3.43
N GLU A 176 11.07 -19.06 -2.14
CA GLU A 176 9.69 -19.16 -1.62
C GLU A 176 8.76 -18.12 -2.27
N ALA A 177 9.28 -16.92 -2.55
CA ALA A 177 8.52 -15.91 -3.26
C ALA A 177 8.23 -16.33 -4.70
N TRP A 178 9.20 -16.94 -5.38
CA TRP A 178 8.98 -17.45 -6.73
C TRP A 178 7.97 -18.61 -6.75
N ASP A 179 8.06 -19.54 -5.80
CA ASP A 179 7.13 -20.67 -5.71
C ASP A 179 5.68 -20.20 -5.50
N GLN A 180 5.45 -19.21 -4.63
CA GLN A 180 4.14 -18.58 -4.44
C GLN A 180 3.66 -17.83 -5.69
N ALA A 181 4.56 -17.13 -6.39
CA ALA A 181 4.23 -16.45 -7.64
C ALA A 181 3.77 -17.44 -8.72
N VAL A 182 4.44 -18.58 -8.84
CA VAL A 182 4.08 -19.65 -9.78
C VAL A 182 2.71 -20.24 -9.42
N GLU A 183 2.46 -20.58 -8.15
CA GLU A 183 1.16 -21.11 -7.72
C GLU A 183 0.02 -20.13 -8.04
N PHE A 184 0.24 -18.84 -7.81
CA PHE A 184 -0.72 -17.81 -8.14
C PHE A 184 -0.96 -17.70 -9.65
N LEU A 185 0.10 -17.70 -10.48
CA LEU A 185 -0.04 -17.68 -11.93
C LEU A 185 -0.76 -18.92 -12.47
N ASP A 186 -0.47 -20.10 -11.93
CA ASP A 186 -1.09 -21.37 -12.33
C ASP A 186 -2.60 -21.41 -12.05
N ARG A 187 -3.04 -20.75 -10.97
CA ARG A 187 -4.46 -20.60 -10.64
C ARG A 187 -5.22 -19.79 -11.69
N PHE A 188 -4.60 -18.74 -12.25
CA PHE A 188 -5.26 -17.82 -13.19
C PHE A 188 -5.00 -18.14 -14.66
N ARG A 189 -3.93 -18.87 -14.97
CA ARG A 189 -3.50 -19.25 -16.34
C ARG A 189 -3.54 -18.08 -17.31
N PRO A 190 -2.80 -16.99 -17.04
CA PRO A 190 -2.79 -15.82 -17.92
C PRO A 190 -2.29 -16.19 -19.31
N GLY A 191 -2.82 -15.52 -20.33
CA GLY A 191 -2.40 -15.75 -21.72
C GLY A 191 -0.95 -15.34 -21.99
N LYS A 192 -0.42 -14.41 -21.18
CA LYS A 192 0.99 -14.01 -21.21
C LYS A 192 1.40 -13.44 -19.86
N VAL A 193 2.66 -13.67 -19.49
CA VAL A 193 3.31 -13.10 -18.30
C VAL A 193 4.36 -12.10 -18.75
N PHE A 194 4.27 -10.87 -18.26
CA PHE A 194 5.25 -9.82 -18.43
C PHE A 194 6.09 -9.73 -17.17
N GLN A 195 7.39 -9.56 -17.33
CA GLN A 195 8.30 -9.32 -16.22
C GLN A 195 8.86 -7.92 -16.33
N ASP A 196 8.68 -7.13 -15.27
CA ASP A 196 9.42 -5.89 -15.14
C ASP A 196 10.86 -6.22 -14.73
N HIS A 197 11.79 -5.90 -15.61
CA HIS A 197 13.22 -6.14 -15.39
C HIS A 197 13.88 -5.01 -14.58
N THR A 198 13.11 -4.02 -14.12
CA THR A 198 13.59 -2.93 -13.27
C THR A 198 13.04 -3.04 -11.86
N ILE A 199 13.88 -2.69 -10.87
CA ILE A 199 13.40 -2.53 -9.49
C ILE A 199 12.72 -1.17 -9.39
N ARG A 200 11.42 -1.18 -9.08
CA ARG A 200 10.61 0.04 -8.96
C ARG A 200 10.61 0.57 -7.54
N TYR A 201 10.62 1.89 -7.42
CA TYR A 201 10.34 2.53 -6.14
C TYR A 201 8.90 2.23 -5.71
N PRO A 202 8.68 1.78 -4.45
CA PRO A 202 7.33 1.61 -3.92
C PRO A 202 6.57 2.93 -3.90
N GLN A 203 5.34 2.91 -4.40
CA GLN A 203 4.37 3.99 -4.25
C GLN A 203 3.14 3.46 -3.53
N TYR A 204 2.46 4.30 -2.75
CA TYR A 204 1.33 3.88 -1.94
C TYR A 204 0.09 4.69 -2.29
N CYS A 205 -1.08 4.05 -2.24
CA CYS A 205 -2.34 4.70 -2.48
C CYS A 205 -2.59 5.79 -1.42
N PRO A 206 -2.90 7.04 -1.79
CA PRO A 206 -3.17 8.10 -0.83
C PRO A 206 -4.40 7.84 0.05
N ASP A 207 -5.37 7.06 -0.44
CA ASP A 207 -6.63 6.81 0.26
C ASP A 207 -6.58 5.59 1.20
N CYS A 208 -5.67 4.63 0.96
CA CYS A 208 -5.66 3.40 1.75
C CYS A 208 -4.27 2.88 2.11
N ASN A 209 -3.22 3.53 1.63
CA ASN A 209 -1.81 3.19 1.84
C ASN A 209 -1.42 1.75 1.39
N ALA A 210 -2.24 1.12 0.54
CA ALA A 210 -1.85 -0.11 -0.16
C ALA A 210 -0.75 0.20 -1.18
N LEU A 211 0.16 -0.76 -1.42
CA LEU A 211 1.16 -0.65 -2.48
C LEU A 211 0.46 -0.51 -3.84
N LEU A 212 0.83 0.51 -4.61
CA LEU A 212 0.40 0.68 -5.99
C LEU A 212 1.18 -0.28 -6.88
N VAL A 213 0.46 -1.24 -7.44
CA VAL A 213 1.03 -2.29 -8.29
C VAL A 213 1.23 -1.79 -9.72
N ASN A 214 2.08 -2.49 -10.47
CA ASN A 214 2.37 -2.17 -11.87
C ASN A 214 1.74 -3.22 -12.81
N VAL A 215 1.32 -2.77 -13.99
CA VAL A 215 0.78 -3.61 -15.07
C VAL A 215 1.54 -3.31 -16.37
N ALA A 216 1.60 -4.29 -17.27
CA ALA A 216 2.23 -4.11 -18.56
C ALA A 216 1.58 -2.95 -19.33
N SER A 217 2.40 -2.11 -19.96
CA SER A 217 1.88 -1.00 -20.75
C SER A 217 1.27 -1.50 -22.06
N ALA A 218 0.42 -0.68 -22.69
CA ALA A 218 -0.11 -1.00 -24.02
C ALA A 218 1.02 -1.26 -25.04
N ALA A 219 2.13 -0.52 -24.94
CA ALA A 219 3.30 -0.71 -25.80
C ALA A 219 3.98 -2.08 -25.58
N ASP A 220 4.11 -2.54 -24.33
CA ASP A 220 4.68 -3.85 -24.02
C ASP A 220 3.80 -4.97 -24.57
N ILE A 221 2.48 -4.83 -24.43
CA ILE A 221 1.49 -5.79 -24.92
C ILE A 221 1.51 -5.85 -26.46
N GLU A 222 1.55 -4.70 -27.13
CA GLU A 222 1.65 -4.63 -28.59
C GLU A 222 2.94 -5.25 -29.12
N ALA A 223 4.09 -4.96 -28.49
CA ALA A 223 5.37 -5.55 -28.87
C ALA A 223 5.36 -7.08 -28.72
N ALA A 224 4.73 -7.56 -27.65
CA ALA A 224 4.55 -8.97 -27.36
C ALA A 224 3.62 -9.71 -28.33
N ALA A 225 2.71 -9.02 -29.02
CA ALA A 225 1.77 -9.61 -29.99
C ALA A 225 2.37 -9.76 -31.40
N ARG A 226 3.52 -9.12 -31.67
CA ARG A 226 4.23 -9.17 -32.96
C ARG A 226 5.29 -10.28 -33.04
N GLN A 227 5.53 -10.98 -31.93
CA GLN A 227 6.48 -12.09 -31.80
C GLN A 227 5.73 -13.42 -31.87
#